data_AF-A0A3A8GFT9-F1
#
_entry.id   AF-A0A3A8GFT9-F1
#
_cell.length_a   1.000
_cell.length_b   1.000
_cell.length_c   1.000
_cell.angle_alpha   90.00
_cell.angle_beta   90.00
_cell.angle_gamma   90.00
#
_symmetry.space_group_name_H-M   'P 1'
#
loop_
_entity.id
_entity.type
_entity.pdbx_description
1 polymer ?
#
loop_
_entity_poly.entity_id
_entity_poly.type
_entity_poly.pdbx_seq_one_letter_code
_entity_poly.pdbx_strand_id
1 'polypeptide(L)'
;PAPNPAPSAKEKARAARKESDDADDKTRVGVDPLSVDQLVALKIAGVTPEVVERISAMGYEPTVNTLVGFQHAGVTPDYVKSMTDRFGRSIPAEQLVAMKHMGVTPEWLGQMAALGFGKEDSDDLLAAKAMDINAAWLNELKAAGFGNLTLDEAVQLRAMSVDATFLRELDAAGVKPATVDELVRLRAGGVDADFIRRMQKPRK
;
A
#
# COMPACT_ATOMS: atom_id res chain seq x y z
N PRO A 1 43.46 1.49 22.33
CA PRO A 1 41.99 1.62 22.19
C PRO A 1 41.48 2.86 22.93
N ALA A 2 41.21 3.94 22.19
CA ALA A 2 40.57 5.13 22.75
C ALA A 2 39.09 4.81 23.05
N PRO A 3 38.51 5.33 24.15
CA PRO A 3 37.09 5.15 24.44
C PRO A 3 36.25 5.86 23.36
N ASN A 4 35.19 5.19 22.91
CA ASN A 4 34.28 5.71 21.90
C ASN A 4 33.64 7.02 22.39
N PRO A 5 33.50 8.07 21.56
CA PRO A 5 32.89 9.33 22.00
C PRO A 5 31.44 9.11 22.43
N ALA A 6 31.02 9.81 23.48
CA ALA A 6 29.66 9.71 24.01
C ALA A 6 28.63 10.16 22.95
N PRO A 7 27.47 9.48 22.86
CA PRO A 7 26.45 9.78 21.86
C PRO A 7 25.92 11.21 21.99
N SER A 8 25.66 11.88 20.86
CA SER A 8 25.16 13.25 20.81
C SER A 8 23.74 13.37 21.37
N ALA A 9 23.31 14.58 21.77
CA ALA A 9 21.96 14.82 22.26
C ALA A 9 20.86 14.42 21.26
N LYS A 10 21.13 14.54 19.95
CA LYS A 10 20.23 14.13 18.87
C LYS A 10 20.13 12.60 18.74
N GLU A 11 21.24 11.89 18.95
CA GLU A 11 21.26 10.42 18.98
C GLU A 11 20.58 9.87 20.23
N LYS A 12 20.77 10.50 21.40
CA LYS A 12 20.05 10.15 22.63
C LYS A 12 18.55 10.37 22.49
N ALA A 13 18.12 11.49 21.89
CA ALA A 13 16.70 11.76 21.64
C ALA A 13 16.09 10.76 20.63
N ARG A 14 16.85 10.35 19.60
CA ARG A 14 16.40 9.34 18.63
C ARG A 14 16.34 7.94 19.23
N ALA A 15 17.31 7.58 20.08
CA ALA A 15 17.31 6.32 20.82
C ALA A 15 16.14 6.25 21.80
N ALA A 16 15.89 7.33 22.57
CA ALA A 16 14.77 7.42 23.50
C ALA A 16 13.41 7.34 22.79
N ARG A 17 13.26 7.96 21.61
CA ARG A 17 12.05 7.82 20.79
C ARG A 17 11.86 6.40 20.24
N LYS A 18 12.95 5.76 19.80
CA LYS A 18 12.88 4.39 19.33
C LYS A 18 12.52 3.43 20.46
N GLU A 19 13.09 3.64 21.65
CA GLU A 19 12.82 2.85 22.85
C GLU A 19 11.38 3.08 23.38
N SER A 20 10.80 4.28 23.19
CA SER A 20 9.37 4.52 23.45
C SER A 20 8.47 3.86 22.42
N ASP A 21 8.79 3.94 21.13
CA ASP A 21 8.03 3.27 20.06
C ASP A 21 8.03 1.74 20.28
N ASP A 22 9.21 1.15 20.56
CA ASP A 22 9.37 -0.28 20.87
C ASP A 22 8.64 -0.71 22.17
N ALA A 23 8.41 0.21 23.10
CA ALA A 23 7.67 -0.05 24.34
C ALA A 23 6.15 0.01 24.13
N ASP A 24 5.67 0.93 23.29
CA ASP A 24 4.25 1.09 22.97
C ASP A 24 3.69 -0.11 22.20
N ASP A 25 4.53 -0.79 21.41
CA ASP A 25 4.19 -2.02 20.69
C ASP A 25 3.85 -3.18 21.63
N LYS A 26 4.44 -3.23 22.83
CA LYS A 26 4.32 -4.36 23.76
C LYS A 26 3.45 -4.09 24.98
N THR A 27 3.21 -2.83 25.30
CA THR A 27 2.46 -2.46 26.52
C THR A 27 0.98 -2.72 26.34
N ARG A 28 0.41 -3.69 27.06
CA ARG A 28 -1.02 -4.02 26.98
C ARG A 28 -1.83 -3.22 27.99
N VAL A 29 -2.84 -2.53 27.49
CA VAL A 29 -3.75 -1.74 28.33
C VAL A 29 -4.57 -2.66 29.23
N GLY A 30 -4.58 -2.37 30.53
CA GLY A 30 -5.28 -3.15 31.55
C GLY A 30 -4.47 -4.31 32.14
N VAL A 31 -3.24 -4.54 31.68
CA VAL A 31 -2.34 -5.56 32.22
C VAL A 31 -1.00 -4.95 32.64
N ASP A 32 -0.37 -4.22 31.73
CA ASP A 32 0.96 -3.65 31.95
C ASP A 32 0.84 -2.22 32.51
N PRO A 33 1.84 -1.75 33.30
CA PRO A 33 1.86 -0.38 33.78
C PRO A 33 2.05 0.60 32.63
N LEU A 34 1.18 1.61 32.54
CA LEU A 34 1.22 2.63 31.49
C LEU A 34 2.11 3.81 31.89
N SER A 35 2.94 4.26 30.96
CA SER A 35 3.70 5.51 31.10
C SER A 35 2.80 6.74 30.91
N VAL A 36 3.28 7.91 31.32
CA VAL A 36 2.55 9.18 31.13
C VAL A 36 2.32 9.45 29.64
N ASP A 37 3.34 9.22 28.81
CA ASP A 37 3.26 9.47 27.37
C ASP A 37 2.24 8.54 26.71
N GLN A 38 2.18 7.27 27.15
CA GLN A 38 1.18 6.31 26.68
C GLN A 38 -0.24 6.72 27.05
N LEU A 39 -0.47 7.19 28.29
CA LEU A 39 -1.78 7.71 28.71
C LEU A 39 -2.21 8.91 27.87
N VAL A 40 -1.27 9.81 27.56
CA VAL A 40 -1.52 10.95 26.68
C VAL A 40 -1.85 10.49 25.26
N ALA A 41 -1.08 9.55 24.69
CA ALA A 41 -1.33 9.00 23.36
C ALA A 41 -2.72 8.35 23.25
N LEU A 42 -3.09 7.51 24.24
CA LEU A 42 -4.41 6.89 24.32
C LEU A 42 -5.52 7.95 24.40
N LYS A 43 -5.31 9.02 25.19
CA LYS A 43 -6.29 10.11 25.33
C LYS A 43 -6.45 10.91 24.03
N ILE A 44 -5.35 11.25 23.35
CA ILE A 44 -5.36 11.98 22.07
C ILE A 44 -6.06 11.16 21.01
N ALA A 45 -5.76 9.86 20.94
CA ALA A 45 -6.44 8.95 20.03
C ALA A 45 -7.92 8.74 20.38
N GLY A 46 -8.36 9.09 21.60
CA GLY A 46 -9.75 8.91 22.03
C GLY A 46 -10.06 7.45 22.40
N VAL A 47 -9.06 6.71 22.87
CA VAL A 47 -9.23 5.34 23.33
C VAL A 47 -10.02 5.33 24.65
N THR A 48 -11.11 4.57 24.67
CA THR A 48 -11.95 4.31 25.84
C THR A 48 -11.95 2.82 26.20
N PRO A 49 -12.44 2.41 27.38
CA PRO A 49 -12.59 0.99 27.72
C PRO A 49 -13.40 0.20 26.67
N GLU A 50 -14.42 0.81 26.07
CA GLU A 50 -15.21 0.20 25.01
C GLU A 50 -14.38 -0.04 23.74
N VAL A 51 -13.41 0.84 23.43
CA VAL A 51 -12.47 0.64 22.33
C VAL A 51 -11.54 -0.54 22.61
N VAL A 52 -11.07 -0.68 23.85
CA VAL A 52 -10.24 -1.82 24.29
C VAL A 52 -10.99 -3.13 24.12
N GLU A 53 -12.23 -3.20 24.64
CA GLU A 53 -13.10 -4.38 24.51
C GLU A 53 -13.39 -4.70 23.04
N ARG A 54 -13.69 -3.68 22.23
CA ARG A 54 -13.93 -3.85 20.79
C ARG A 54 -12.72 -4.44 20.07
N ILE A 55 -11.51 -3.98 20.37
CA ILE A 55 -10.28 -4.46 19.73
C ILE A 55 -9.96 -5.89 20.18
N SER A 56 -10.13 -6.21 21.46
CA SER A 56 -10.02 -7.58 21.96
C SER A 56 -11.07 -8.53 21.37
N ALA A 57 -12.32 -8.07 21.20
CA ALA A 57 -13.38 -8.86 20.58
C ALA A 57 -13.14 -9.17 19.09
N MET A 58 -12.35 -8.33 18.40
CA MET A 58 -11.86 -8.60 17.04
C MET A 58 -10.69 -9.59 17.01
N GLY A 59 -10.19 -10.05 18.16
CA GLY A 59 -9.09 -10.99 18.27
C GLY A 59 -7.70 -10.35 18.25
N TYR A 60 -7.60 -9.02 18.41
CA TYR A 60 -6.32 -8.31 18.49
C TYR A 60 -5.94 -8.03 19.94
N GLU A 61 -4.64 -8.07 20.23
CA GLU A 61 -4.13 -7.67 21.53
C GLU A 61 -4.27 -6.15 21.70
N PRO A 62 -4.86 -5.66 22.81
CA PRO A 62 -5.06 -4.24 23.06
C PRO A 62 -3.77 -3.57 23.55
N THR A 63 -2.73 -3.58 22.72
CA THR A 63 -1.50 -2.83 22.96
C THR A 63 -1.72 -1.35 22.71
N VAL A 64 -0.93 -0.48 23.35
CA VAL A 64 -1.03 0.98 23.14
C VAL A 64 -0.94 1.32 21.66
N ASN A 65 0.03 0.76 20.93
CA ASN A 65 0.18 0.97 19.49
C ASN A 65 -1.06 0.51 18.70
N THR A 66 -1.58 -0.69 18.98
CA THR A 66 -2.78 -1.22 18.28
C THR A 66 -4.01 -0.33 18.49
N LEU A 67 -4.26 0.08 19.74
CA LEU A 67 -5.42 0.90 20.09
C LEU A 67 -5.35 2.29 19.42
N VAL A 68 -4.19 2.94 19.51
CA VAL A 68 -3.94 4.25 18.91
C VAL A 68 -4.02 4.16 17.38
N GLY A 69 -3.34 3.18 16.78
CA GLY A 69 -3.29 2.97 15.34
C GLY A 69 -4.67 2.72 14.74
N PHE A 70 -5.46 1.82 15.35
CA PHE A 70 -6.83 1.53 14.89
C PHE A 70 -7.72 2.77 14.97
N GLN A 71 -7.58 3.55 16.05
CA GLN A 71 -8.45 4.69 16.27
C GLN A 71 -8.10 5.87 15.35
N HIS A 72 -6.81 6.11 15.08
CA HIS A 72 -6.36 7.10 14.09
C HIS A 72 -6.74 6.72 12.66
N ALA A 73 -6.57 5.44 12.28
CA ALA A 73 -6.93 4.96 10.96
C ALA A 73 -8.44 4.82 10.76
N GLY A 74 -9.24 4.83 11.83
CA GLY A 74 -10.68 4.58 11.76
C GLY A 74 -11.00 3.14 11.35
N VAL A 75 -10.25 2.18 11.90
CA VAL A 75 -10.49 0.75 11.69
C VAL A 75 -11.74 0.33 12.47
N THR A 76 -12.73 -0.22 11.75
CA THR A 76 -14.01 -0.68 12.32
C THR A 76 -14.08 -2.20 12.34
N PRO A 77 -14.94 -2.80 13.19
CA PRO A 77 -15.18 -4.24 13.18
C PRO A 77 -15.64 -4.76 11.81
N ASP A 78 -16.49 -4.00 11.11
CA ASP A 78 -16.94 -4.37 9.76
C ASP A 78 -15.79 -4.39 8.75
N TYR A 79 -14.84 -3.45 8.86
CA TYR A 79 -13.65 -3.43 8.02
C TYR A 79 -12.76 -4.64 8.30
N VAL A 80 -12.45 -4.93 9.57
CA VAL A 80 -11.67 -6.11 9.97
C VAL A 80 -12.31 -7.40 9.45
N LYS A 81 -13.63 -7.55 9.64
CA LYS A 81 -14.38 -8.71 9.17
C LYS A 81 -14.32 -8.84 7.65
N SER A 82 -14.60 -7.75 6.92
CA SER A 82 -14.55 -7.75 5.45
C SER A 82 -13.17 -8.13 4.92
N MET A 83 -12.10 -7.64 5.57
CA MET A 83 -10.74 -8.01 5.22
C MET A 83 -10.47 -9.48 5.53
N THR A 84 -10.84 -9.96 6.71
CA THR A 84 -10.65 -11.37 7.10
C THR A 84 -11.38 -12.33 6.16
N ASP A 85 -12.63 -12.01 5.80
CA ASP A 85 -13.44 -12.78 4.85
C ASP A 85 -12.79 -12.78 3.45
N ARG A 86 -12.25 -11.63 3.02
CA ARG A 86 -11.61 -11.48 1.70
C ARG A 86 -10.31 -12.27 1.57
N PHE A 87 -9.49 -12.31 2.60
CA PHE A 87 -8.19 -12.97 2.59
C PHE A 87 -8.20 -14.38 3.20
N GLY A 88 -9.31 -14.79 3.81
CA GLY A 88 -9.47 -16.11 4.45
C GLY A 88 -8.60 -16.30 5.69
N ARG A 89 -7.99 -15.23 6.22
CA ARG A 89 -7.09 -15.24 7.39
C ARG A 89 -7.18 -13.91 8.14
N SER A 90 -6.82 -13.95 9.42
CA SER A 90 -6.64 -12.72 10.20
C SER A 90 -5.45 -11.93 9.67
N ILE A 91 -5.63 -10.63 9.50
CA ILE A 91 -4.58 -9.70 9.07
C ILE A 91 -3.99 -9.03 10.32
N PRO A 92 -2.67 -8.92 10.47
CA PRO A 92 -2.03 -8.16 11.54
C PRO A 92 -2.59 -6.75 11.70
N ALA A 93 -2.66 -6.26 12.94
CA ALA A 93 -3.20 -4.95 13.26
C ALA A 93 -2.50 -3.81 12.48
N GLU A 94 -1.17 -3.79 12.48
CA GLU A 94 -0.39 -2.79 11.76
C GLU A 94 -0.68 -2.78 10.26
N GLN A 95 -0.85 -3.95 9.66
CA GLN A 95 -1.15 -4.08 8.24
C GLN A 95 -2.56 -3.56 7.93
N LEU A 96 -3.55 -3.80 8.78
CA LEU A 96 -4.89 -3.21 8.61
C LEU A 96 -4.87 -1.69 8.69
N VAL A 97 -4.10 -1.13 9.63
CA VAL A 97 -3.88 0.31 9.78
C VAL A 97 -3.24 0.88 8.51
N ALA A 98 -2.17 0.24 8.02
CA ALA A 98 -1.50 0.65 6.78
C ALA A 98 -2.44 0.60 5.57
N MET A 99 -3.17 -0.50 5.39
CA MET A 99 -4.19 -0.65 4.34
C MET A 99 -5.23 0.47 4.40
N LYS A 100 -5.72 0.78 5.61
CA LYS A 100 -6.74 1.82 5.80
C LYS A 100 -6.22 3.21 5.46
N HIS A 101 -5.00 3.55 5.88
CA HIS A 101 -4.34 4.81 5.52
C HIS A 101 -4.10 4.95 4.01
N MET A 102 -3.77 3.86 3.32
CA MET A 102 -3.56 3.84 1.87
C MET A 102 -4.87 3.84 1.06
N GLY A 103 -6.02 3.80 1.74
CA GLY A 103 -7.33 3.75 1.09
C GLY A 103 -7.61 2.40 0.42
N VAL A 104 -7.04 1.31 0.94
CA VAL A 104 -7.43 -0.05 0.56
C VAL A 104 -8.76 -0.35 1.24
N THR A 105 -9.84 -0.37 0.47
CA THR A 105 -11.20 -0.66 0.97
C THR A 105 -11.72 -1.99 0.43
N PRO A 106 -12.73 -2.61 1.07
CA PRO A 106 -13.37 -3.81 0.53
C PRO A 106 -13.89 -3.61 -0.91
N GLU A 107 -14.39 -2.41 -1.22
CA GLU A 107 -14.85 -2.06 -2.57
C GLU A 107 -13.69 -2.05 -3.56
N TRP A 108 -12.56 -1.44 -3.20
CA TRP A 108 -11.37 -1.46 -4.04
C TRP A 108 -10.84 -2.87 -4.25
N LEU A 109 -10.81 -3.71 -3.20
CA LEU A 109 -10.43 -5.12 -3.31
C LEU A 109 -11.38 -5.92 -4.22
N GLY A 110 -12.67 -5.60 -4.20
CA GLY A 110 -13.66 -6.17 -5.13
C GLY A 110 -13.39 -5.79 -6.58
N GLN A 111 -13.01 -4.53 -6.84
CA GLN A 111 -12.62 -4.09 -8.18
C GLN A 111 -11.35 -4.79 -8.66
N MET A 112 -10.33 -4.91 -7.81
CA MET A 112 -9.10 -5.64 -8.12
C MET A 112 -9.38 -7.12 -8.40
N ALA A 113 -10.26 -7.75 -7.61
CA ALA A 113 -10.68 -9.12 -7.85
C ALA A 113 -11.40 -9.31 -9.19
N ALA A 114 -12.27 -8.37 -9.59
CA ALA A 114 -12.93 -8.39 -10.90
C ALA A 114 -11.97 -8.22 -12.08
N LEU A 115 -10.79 -7.64 -11.84
CA LEU A 115 -9.72 -7.47 -12.81
C LEU A 115 -8.72 -8.64 -12.83
N GLY A 116 -8.96 -9.69 -12.03
CA GLY A 116 -8.14 -10.90 -12.00
C GLY A 116 -7.18 -10.98 -10.81
N PHE A 117 -7.01 -9.90 -10.05
CA PHE A 117 -6.11 -9.81 -8.88
C PHE A 117 -6.79 -10.31 -7.59
N GLY A 118 -7.73 -11.24 -7.72
CA GLY A 118 -8.49 -11.78 -6.60
C GLY A 118 -7.67 -12.68 -5.69
N LYS A 119 -6.56 -13.22 -6.19
CA LYS A 119 -5.72 -14.20 -5.47
C LYS A 119 -4.48 -13.57 -4.85
N GLU A 120 -4.20 -12.31 -5.16
CA GLU A 120 -3.08 -11.56 -4.59
C GLU A 120 -3.26 -11.42 -3.08
N ASP A 121 -2.15 -11.44 -2.36
CA ASP A 121 -2.17 -11.28 -0.92
C ASP A 121 -2.33 -9.80 -0.50
N SER A 122 -2.47 -9.59 0.80
CA SER A 122 -2.71 -8.26 1.36
C SER A 122 -1.51 -7.32 1.24
N ASP A 123 -0.29 -7.84 1.24
CA ASP A 123 0.94 -7.05 1.10
C ASP A 123 1.13 -6.60 -0.35
N ASP A 124 0.92 -7.53 -1.29
CA ASP A 124 1.00 -7.26 -2.73
C ASP A 124 -0.03 -6.22 -3.17
N LEU A 125 -1.28 -6.34 -2.70
CA LEU A 125 -2.33 -5.37 -2.99
C LEU A 125 -2.07 -4.01 -2.32
N LEU A 126 -1.47 -4.00 -1.13
CA LEU A 126 -1.06 -2.76 -0.47
C LEU A 126 0.05 -2.06 -1.26
N ALA A 127 1.06 -2.81 -1.72
CA ALA A 127 2.13 -2.29 -2.57
C ALA A 127 1.59 -1.75 -3.90
N ALA A 128 0.67 -2.47 -4.52
CA ALA A 128 -0.02 -2.03 -5.73
C ALA A 128 -0.74 -0.69 -5.51
N LYS A 129 -1.49 -0.56 -4.40
CA LYS A 129 -2.17 0.68 -4.02
C LYS A 129 -1.17 1.82 -3.81
N ALA A 130 -0.01 1.54 -3.22
CA ALA A 130 1.06 2.52 -3.00
C ALA A 130 1.70 3.02 -4.31
N MET A 131 1.71 2.18 -5.34
CA MET A 131 2.19 2.54 -6.68
C MET A 131 1.11 3.17 -7.56
N ASP A 132 -0.06 3.51 -7.01
CA ASP A 132 -1.24 4.00 -7.75
C ASP A 132 -1.75 3.02 -8.81
N ILE A 133 -1.50 1.72 -8.63
CA ILE A 133 -2.13 0.67 -9.42
C ILE A 133 -3.57 0.53 -8.94
N ASN A 134 -4.50 1.04 -9.75
CA ASN A 134 -5.92 1.08 -9.41
C ASN A 134 -6.77 0.53 -10.56
N ALA A 135 -8.05 0.30 -10.25
CA ALA A 135 -8.97 -0.27 -11.21
C ALA A 135 -9.18 0.60 -12.46
N ALA A 136 -9.08 1.93 -12.36
CA ALA A 136 -9.23 2.81 -13.51
C ALA A 136 -8.08 2.60 -14.51
N TRP A 137 -6.83 2.67 -14.05
CA TRP A 137 -5.66 2.44 -14.88
C TRP A 137 -5.61 1.02 -15.46
N LEU A 138 -5.95 0.00 -14.67
CA LEU A 138 -6.02 -1.38 -15.15
C LEU A 138 -7.11 -1.59 -16.22
N ASN A 139 -8.25 -0.90 -16.10
CA ASN A 139 -9.29 -0.94 -17.14
C ASN A 139 -8.86 -0.25 -18.43
N GLU A 140 -8.06 0.82 -18.35
CA GLU A 140 -7.47 1.47 -19.53
C GLU A 140 -6.50 0.53 -20.25
N LEU A 141 -5.64 -0.18 -19.51
CA LEU A 141 -4.76 -1.21 -20.08
C LEU A 141 -5.57 -2.32 -20.77
N LYS A 142 -6.63 -2.80 -20.10
CA LYS A 142 -7.53 -3.80 -20.65
C LYS A 142 -8.21 -3.32 -21.93
N ALA A 143 -8.65 -2.06 -21.99
CA ALA A 143 -9.24 -1.44 -23.18
C ALA A 143 -8.23 -1.32 -24.34
N ALA A 144 -6.95 -1.16 -24.02
CA ALA A 144 -5.85 -1.16 -25.00
C ALA A 144 -5.40 -2.58 -25.43
N GLY A 145 -6.06 -3.64 -24.91
CA GLY A 145 -5.77 -5.03 -25.26
C GLY A 145 -4.94 -5.80 -24.23
N PHE A 146 -4.48 -5.15 -23.15
CA PHE A 146 -3.67 -5.74 -22.09
C PHE A 146 -4.54 -6.15 -20.89
N GLY A 147 -5.45 -7.11 -21.11
CA GLY A 147 -6.45 -7.49 -20.11
C GLY A 147 -6.09 -8.67 -19.19
N ASN A 148 -5.06 -9.45 -19.54
CA ASN A 148 -4.64 -10.65 -18.80
C ASN A 148 -3.27 -10.42 -18.17
N LEU A 149 -3.19 -9.40 -17.32
CA LEU A 149 -1.96 -8.98 -16.65
C LEU A 149 -1.80 -9.70 -15.31
N THR A 150 -0.59 -10.14 -15.01
CA THR A 150 -0.19 -10.46 -13.64
C THR A 150 0.07 -9.17 -12.85
N LEU A 151 0.09 -9.26 -11.51
CA LEU A 151 0.37 -8.07 -10.70
C LEU A 151 1.80 -7.57 -10.95
N ASP A 152 2.76 -8.47 -11.14
CA ASP A 152 4.13 -8.13 -11.50
C ASP A 152 4.22 -7.36 -12.82
N GLU A 153 3.47 -7.78 -13.84
CA GLU A 153 3.40 -7.06 -15.13
C GLU A 153 2.79 -5.67 -14.95
N ALA A 154 1.73 -5.55 -14.14
CA ALA A 154 1.14 -4.25 -13.81
C ALA A 154 2.15 -3.35 -13.07
N VAL A 155 2.89 -3.89 -12.10
CA VAL A 155 3.96 -3.19 -11.39
C VAL A 155 5.06 -2.73 -12.35
N GLN A 156 5.50 -3.59 -13.26
CA GLN A 156 6.52 -3.28 -14.25
C GLN A 156 6.07 -2.15 -15.19
N LEU A 157 4.85 -2.23 -15.74
CA LEU A 157 4.29 -1.18 -16.60
C LEU A 157 4.19 0.15 -15.85
N ARG A 158 3.75 0.11 -14.59
CA ARG A 158 3.65 1.31 -13.75
C ARG A 158 5.03 1.93 -13.50
N ALA A 159 6.03 1.13 -13.18
CA ALA A 159 7.42 1.58 -12.98
C ALA A 159 8.01 2.24 -14.24
N MET A 160 7.64 1.74 -15.43
CA MET A 160 8.05 2.31 -16.71
C MET A 160 7.22 3.54 -17.12
N SER A 161 6.30 4.01 -16.26
CA SER A 161 5.37 5.10 -16.55
C SER A 161 4.56 4.85 -17.83
N VAL A 162 4.10 3.60 -18.02
CA VAL A 162 3.16 3.25 -19.09
C VAL A 162 1.75 3.64 -18.62
N ASP A 163 1.15 4.59 -19.31
CA ASP A 163 -0.19 5.09 -19.05
C ASP A 163 -1.07 5.08 -20.32
N ALA A 164 -2.35 5.42 -20.17
CA ALA A 164 -3.28 5.51 -21.29
C ALA A 164 -2.87 6.56 -22.34
N THR A 165 -2.05 7.55 -21.99
CA THR A 165 -1.58 8.55 -22.96
C THR A 165 -0.54 7.91 -23.87
N PHE A 166 0.45 7.22 -23.32
CA PHE A 166 1.44 6.47 -24.10
C PHE A 166 0.77 5.43 -25.02
N LEU A 167 -0.21 4.69 -24.52
CA LEU A 167 -0.93 3.68 -25.32
C LEU A 167 -1.72 4.31 -26.49
N ARG A 168 -2.41 5.44 -26.26
CA ARG A 168 -3.11 6.17 -27.33
C ARG A 168 -2.14 6.75 -28.36
N GLU A 169 -0.98 7.22 -27.91
CA GLU A 169 0.06 7.74 -28.77
C GLU A 169 0.63 6.67 -29.71
N LEU A 170 0.86 5.45 -29.20
CA LEU A 170 1.27 4.31 -30.00
C LEU A 170 0.20 3.93 -31.04
N ASP A 171 -1.06 3.84 -30.63
CA ASP A 171 -2.17 3.52 -31.53
C ASP A 171 -2.31 4.58 -32.65
N ALA A 172 -2.21 5.87 -32.30
CA ALA A 172 -2.23 6.98 -33.26
C ALA A 172 -1.03 6.97 -34.22
N ALA A 173 0.10 6.39 -33.81
CA ALA A 173 1.28 6.17 -34.63
C ALA A 173 1.25 4.82 -35.39
N GLY A 174 0.12 4.10 -35.34
CA GLY A 174 -0.07 2.82 -36.02
C GLY A 174 0.76 1.66 -35.42
N VAL A 175 1.30 1.82 -34.22
CA VAL A 175 2.05 0.79 -33.50
C VAL A 175 1.14 0.15 -32.46
N LYS A 176 0.87 -1.14 -32.61
CA LYS A 176 0.05 -1.93 -31.69
C LYS A 176 0.89 -3.05 -31.08
N PRO A 177 1.49 -2.82 -29.90
CA PRO A 177 2.23 -3.87 -29.21
C PRO A 177 1.29 -5.01 -28.84
N ALA A 178 1.72 -6.25 -29.05
CA ALA A 178 0.93 -7.44 -28.75
C ALA A 178 1.16 -7.95 -27.31
N THR A 179 2.27 -7.57 -26.68
CA THR A 179 2.68 -8.07 -25.36
C THR A 179 3.18 -6.95 -24.43
N VAL A 180 3.16 -7.24 -23.12
CA VAL A 180 3.75 -6.37 -22.09
C VAL A 180 5.23 -6.12 -22.35
N ASP A 181 5.97 -7.17 -22.72
CA ASP A 181 7.39 -7.08 -23.05
C ASP A 181 7.68 -6.08 -24.18
N GLU A 182 6.83 -6.01 -25.19
CA GLU A 182 6.97 -5.04 -26.28
C GLU A 182 6.74 -3.60 -25.79
N LEU A 183 5.75 -3.36 -24.93
CA LEU A 183 5.54 -2.06 -24.29
C LEU A 183 6.77 -1.63 -23.48
N VAL A 184 7.30 -2.55 -22.68
CA VAL A 184 8.49 -2.32 -21.84
C VAL A 184 9.70 -2.01 -22.72
N ARG A 185 9.91 -2.75 -23.81
CA ARG A 185 11.03 -2.51 -24.75
C ARG A 185 10.90 -1.17 -25.46
N LEU A 186 9.71 -0.79 -25.92
CA LEU A 186 9.48 0.51 -26.54
C LEU A 186 9.81 1.64 -25.55
N ARG A 187 9.32 1.52 -24.32
CA ARG A 187 9.55 2.54 -23.28
C ARG A 187 11.01 2.61 -22.84
N ALA A 188 11.66 1.46 -22.63
CA ALA A 188 13.08 1.37 -22.27
C ALA A 188 13.99 1.88 -23.39
N GLY A 189 13.60 1.68 -24.64
CA GLY A 189 14.32 2.20 -25.81
C GLY A 189 14.09 3.70 -26.07
N GLY A 190 13.28 4.38 -25.26
CA GLY A 190 12.91 5.79 -25.49
C GLY A 190 12.11 5.99 -26.77
N VAL A 191 11.41 4.95 -27.25
CA VAL A 191 10.58 5.01 -28.45
C VAL A 191 9.26 5.67 -28.08
N ASP A 192 9.10 6.93 -28.49
CA ASP A 192 7.88 7.71 -28.36
C ASP A 192 7.13 7.81 -29.71
N ALA A 193 5.90 8.33 -29.68
CA ALA A 193 5.11 8.49 -30.89
C ALA A 193 5.73 9.47 -31.90
N ASP A 194 6.51 10.45 -31.46
CA ASP A 194 7.16 11.40 -32.36
C ASP A 194 8.31 10.74 -33.14
N PHE A 195 9.10 9.89 -32.48
CA PHE A 195 10.08 9.03 -33.11
C PHE A 195 9.42 8.12 -34.15
N ILE A 196 8.33 7.43 -33.77
CA ILE A 196 7.60 6.53 -34.68
C ILE A 196 7.09 7.30 -35.91
N ARG A 197 6.41 8.44 -35.72
CA ARG A 197 5.91 9.29 -36.82
C ARG A 197 7.04 9.77 -37.73
N ARG A 198 8.19 10.13 -37.17
CA ARG A 198 9.36 10.57 -37.96
C ARG A 198 9.94 9.43 -38.81
N MET A 199 9.94 8.21 -38.29
CA MET A 199 10.43 7.04 -39.02
C MET A 199 9.46 6.55 -40.09
N GLN A 200 8.16 6.76 -39.92
CA GLN A 200 7.12 6.36 -40.88
C GLN A 200 6.85 7.41 -41.97
N LYS A 201 7.35 8.65 -41.83
CA LYS A 201 7.22 9.65 -42.90
C LYS A 201 7.98 9.18 -44.15
N PRO A 202 7.33 9.13 -45.34
CA PRO A 202 8.03 8.81 -46.58
C PRO A 202 9.11 9.87 -46.83
N ARG A 203 10.33 9.42 -47.15
CA ARG A 203 11.38 10.31 -47.65
C ARG A 203 10.90 10.86 -48.99
N LYS A 204 10.69 12.18 -49.06
CA LYS A 204 10.49 12.88 -50.33
C LYS A 204 11.79 12.89 -51.13
#